data_AF-A0A2E1UA64-F1
#
_entry.id   AF-A0A2E1UA64-F1
#
_cell.length_a   1.000
_cell.length_b   1.000
_cell.length_c   1.000
_cell.angle_alpha   90.00
_cell.angle_beta   90.00
_cell.angle_gamma   90.00
#
_symmetry.space_group_name_H-M   'P 1'
#
loop_
_entity.id
_entity.type
_entity.pdbx_description
1 polymer ?
#
loop_
_entity_poly.entity_id
_entity_poly.type
_entity_poly.pdbx_seq_one_letter_code
_entity_poly.pdbx_strand_id
1 'polypeptide(L)'
;MILWTCAVCWSFVPPGPIEAEVKARIEALPVGQGTIDDLAWPDHVLDALVDRIIGQSWRTSTQHPLRQSRGLGPEQTSESSDPWPPQERASRSTWTDAGRPAHANFFGNDLPSEGTAEQALVVRQLSTEGLVSTLFTHCKESTNVDRLLDLGVPVDVASLLTGPEGVPVFERILAATPNPKLAPSDLRLEWPTTNLQFCHDDGSDPSSGWRAHLPDLRLIDGRNDGSAADLLPRFSGTIAIAENQTISGTTGVRTIGRPDQWARDNGRLATDGQTHYLLRPRWASRGDTGTEWWPPAEFAAESYVRAGHAVSRATGLLWQGGNILLFRERDGQSHLLVSSTTLARNQRLGLSAEEAAQALQRTFGADQVTALTPSGFHLDVELSVVQSPEGPVMFVADPKAAAELLLKNAFGAPAENPEQITEYRGIMDRNPPNPMSARLQHACDVLLADALLANESERMSPEIQAAFAALVRMAERREAMVQTLQSKGYEVRRIPSFVSIGRLWGPANALVTSSHVYWPQFGAGSEPAEAEAAMSYKELGREVIGRPARAILERDGGLHCALEPIPLLSQLND
;
A
#
# COMPACT_ATOMS: atom_id res chain seq x y z
N MET A 1 13.63 -4.66 30.84
CA MET A 1 12.81 -5.85 30.54
C MET A 1 11.35 -5.42 30.53
N ILE A 2 10.87 -4.95 29.40
CA ILE A 2 9.44 -4.69 29.16
C ILE A 2 9.01 -5.81 28.22
N LEU A 3 8.31 -6.80 28.75
CA LEU A 3 7.69 -7.87 27.97
C LEU A 3 6.58 -7.23 27.12
N TRP A 4 6.81 -7.14 25.82
CA TRP A 4 5.74 -6.94 24.85
C TRP A 4 4.82 -8.15 24.90
N THR A 5 3.73 -8.06 25.66
CA THR A 5 2.59 -8.96 25.48
C THR A 5 1.89 -8.55 24.19
N CYS A 6 2.42 -8.98 23.04
CA CYS A 6 1.55 -9.21 21.89
C CYS A 6 0.52 -10.23 22.36
N ALA A 7 -0.75 -9.83 22.44
CA ALA A 7 -1.84 -10.77 22.57
C ALA A 7 -1.74 -11.68 21.33
N VAL A 8 -1.16 -12.86 21.50
CA VAL A 8 -1.11 -13.87 20.45
C VAL A 8 -2.57 -14.22 20.18
N CYS A 9 -3.08 -13.83 19.02
CA CYS A 9 -4.42 -14.16 18.57
C CYS A 9 -4.47 -15.64 18.24
N TRP A 10 -4.89 -16.47 19.19
CA TRP A 10 -5.27 -17.85 18.87
C TRP A 10 -6.67 -17.78 18.27
N SER A 11 -6.77 -17.95 16.95
CA SER A 11 -8.06 -18.18 16.27
C SER A 11 -8.70 -19.43 16.89
N PHE A 12 -9.98 -19.36 17.26
CA PHE A 12 -10.72 -20.53 17.76
C PHE A 12 -11.10 -21.51 16.64
N VAL A 13 -10.95 -21.10 15.38
CA VAL A 13 -11.15 -21.95 14.20
C VAL A 13 -9.79 -22.43 13.69
N PRO A 14 -9.40 -23.70 13.91
CA PRO A 14 -8.13 -24.22 13.44
C PRO A 14 -8.08 -24.30 11.90
N PRO A 15 -6.90 -24.21 11.28
CA PRO A 15 -6.76 -24.35 9.83
C PRO A 15 -7.21 -25.74 9.38
N GLY A 16 -8.08 -25.79 8.36
CA GLY A 16 -8.51 -27.01 7.70
C GLY A 16 -7.55 -27.46 6.60
N PRO A 17 -7.90 -28.51 5.84
CA PRO A 17 -7.05 -29.06 4.79
C PRO A 17 -6.81 -28.06 3.64
N ILE A 18 -7.80 -27.22 3.32
CA ILE A 18 -7.66 -26.18 2.29
C ILE A 18 -6.71 -25.08 2.76
N GLU A 19 -6.81 -24.63 4.02
CA GLU A 19 -5.88 -23.66 4.59
C GLU A 19 -4.44 -24.18 4.58
N ALA A 20 -4.23 -25.44 4.99
CA ALA A 20 -2.91 -26.06 4.96
C ALA A 20 -2.34 -26.16 3.55
N GLU A 21 -3.16 -26.50 2.56
CA GLU A 21 -2.74 -26.54 1.16
C GLU A 21 -2.37 -25.13 0.63
N VAL A 22 -3.21 -24.14 0.91
CA VAL A 22 -2.94 -22.75 0.50
C VAL A 22 -1.68 -22.21 1.18
N LYS A 23 -1.50 -22.48 2.48
CA LYS A 23 -0.30 -22.11 3.24
C LYS A 23 0.95 -22.74 2.65
N ALA A 24 0.94 -24.05 2.39
CA ALA A 24 2.06 -24.75 1.76
C ALA A 24 2.40 -24.18 0.37
N ARG A 25 1.39 -23.80 -0.43
CA ARG A 25 1.61 -23.14 -1.73
C ARG A 25 2.23 -21.75 -1.58
N ILE A 26 1.80 -20.97 -0.58
CA ILE A 26 2.38 -19.65 -0.27
C ILE A 26 3.83 -19.83 0.17
N GLU A 27 4.08 -20.73 1.12
CA GLU A 27 5.43 -21.04 1.63
C GLU A 27 6.37 -21.50 0.52
N ALA A 28 5.86 -22.20 -0.50
CA ALA A 28 6.59 -22.61 -1.68
C ALA A 28 6.75 -21.53 -2.76
N LEU A 29 6.12 -20.35 -2.62
CA LEU A 29 6.29 -19.26 -3.60
C LEU A 29 7.76 -18.83 -3.62
N PRO A 30 8.38 -18.71 -4.81
CA PRO A 30 9.77 -18.34 -4.91
C PRO A 30 9.98 -16.91 -4.37
N VAL A 31 10.96 -16.77 -3.48
CA VAL A 31 11.47 -15.48 -3.02
C VAL A 31 12.98 -15.54 -3.10
N GLY A 32 13.48 -15.00 -4.19
CA GLY A 32 14.88 -15.05 -4.41
C GLY A 32 15.41 -16.46 -4.70
N GLN A 33 16.50 -16.86 -4.03
CA GLN A 33 17.10 -18.20 -4.17
C GLN A 33 16.40 -19.26 -3.33
N GLY A 34 15.42 -18.84 -2.54
CA GLY A 34 14.63 -19.66 -1.65
C GLY A 34 13.14 -19.47 -1.89
N THR A 35 12.34 -19.73 -0.86
CA THR A 35 10.89 -19.56 -0.89
C THR A 35 10.43 -18.62 0.23
N ILE A 36 9.12 -18.37 0.34
CA ILE A 36 8.56 -17.62 1.49
C ILE A 36 8.90 -18.32 2.81
N ASP A 37 8.98 -19.65 2.83
CA ASP A 37 9.35 -20.44 4.01
C ASP A 37 10.74 -20.04 4.57
N ASP A 38 11.71 -19.81 3.68
CA ASP A 38 13.08 -19.40 4.06
C ASP A 38 13.14 -18.03 4.75
N LEU A 39 12.07 -17.23 4.66
CA LEU A 39 11.97 -15.92 5.31
C LEU A 39 11.55 -16.01 6.77
N ALA A 40 11.11 -17.19 7.23
CA ALA A 40 10.59 -17.41 8.57
C ALA A 40 9.53 -16.37 8.97
N TRP A 41 8.58 -16.11 8.06
CA TRP A 41 7.48 -15.19 8.34
C TRP A 41 6.69 -15.68 9.56
N PRO A 42 6.28 -14.77 10.47
CA PRO A 42 5.46 -15.17 11.61
C PRO A 42 4.17 -15.83 11.14
N ASP A 43 3.76 -16.92 11.81
CA ASP A 43 2.56 -17.69 11.44
C ASP A 43 1.32 -16.80 11.28
N HIS A 44 1.11 -15.85 12.19
CA HIS A 44 -0.04 -14.93 12.12
C HIS A 44 -0.07 -14.05 10.86
N VAL A 45 1.09 -13.76 10.26
CA VAL A 45 1.20 -13.03 8.98
C VAL A 45 0.86 -13.95 7.81
N LEU A 46 1.39 -15.19 7.82
CA LEU A 46 1.08 -16.20 6.82
C LEU A 46 -0.40 -16.57 6.83
N ASP A 47 -0.98 -16.79 8.01
CA ASP A 47 -2.39 -17.13 8.17
C ASP A 47 -3.30 -15.98 7.71
N ALA A 48 -2.89 -14.71 7.92
CA ALA A 48 -3.59 -13.56 7.36
C ALA A 48 -3.56 -13.55 5.82
N LEU A 49 -2.43 -13.89 5.21
CA LEU A 49 -2.31 -14.01 3.76
C LEU A 49 -3.14 -15.16 3.19
N VAL A 50 -3.15 -16.32 3.88
CA VAL A 50 -3.99 -17.48 3.54
C VAL A 50 -5.47 -17.08 3.50
N ASP A 51 -5.96 -16.43 4.54
CA ASP A 51 -7.36 -16.00 4.61
C ASP A 51 -7.74 -15.01 3.51
N ARG A 52 -6.83 -14.08 3.17
CA ARG A 52 -7.05 -13.15 2.05
C ARG A 52 -7.17 -13.89 0.73
N ILE A 53 -6.27 -14.84 0.46
CA ILE A 53 -6.26 -15.64 -0.76
C ILE A 53 -7.52 -16.50 -0.86
N ILE A 54 -7.90 -17.19 0.22
CA ILE A 54 -9.12 -18.00 0.28
C ILE A 54 -10.35 -17.12 0.06
N GLY A 55 -10.45 -16.01 0.79
CA GLY A 55 -11.57 -15.07 0.64
C GLY A 55 -11.67 -14.51 -0.78
N GLN A 56 -10.54 -14.12 -1.38
CA GLN A 56 -10.51 -13.61 -2.77
C GLN A 56 -10.93 -14.69 -3.77
N SER A 57 -10.45 -15.92 -3.58
CA SER A 57 -10.80 -17.06 -4.43
C SER A 57 -12.29 -17.38 -4.36
N TRP A 58 -12.86 -17.42 -3.15
CA TRP A 58 -14.29 -17.61 -2.91
C TRP A 58 -15.14 -16.56 -3.63
N ARG A 59 -14.77 -15.29 -3.51
CA ARG A 59 -15.51 -14.20 -4.16
C ARG A 59 -15.41 -14.27 -5.68
N THR A 60 -14.24 -14.64 -6.20
CA THR A 60 -14.04 -14.77 -7.65
C THR A 60 -14.82 -15.95 -8.23
N SER A 61 -15.01 -17.03 -7.46
CA SER A 61 -15.69 -18.24 -7.93
C SER A 61 -17.21 -18.22 -7.76
N THR A 62 -17.74 -17.51 -6.75
CA THR A 62 -19.17 -17.57 -6.39
C THR A 62 -19.95 -16.29 -6.63
N GLN A 63 -19.25 -15.17 -6.77
CA GLN A 63 -19.89 -13.88 -7.02
C GLN A 63 -19.66 -13.53 -8.49
N HIS A 64 -20.61 -12.80 -9.07
CA HIS A 64 -20.51 -12.50 -10.50
C HIS A 64 -19.14 -11.90 -10.82
N PRO A 65 -18.51 -12.33 -11.94
CA PRO A 65 -17.20 -11.83 -12.30
C PRO A 65 -17.26 -10.30 -12.31
N LEU A 66 -16.22 -9.66 -11.77
CA LEU A 66 -16.00 -8.23 -12.02
C LEU A 66 -16.21 -8.04 -13.52
N ARG A 67 -17.02 -7.03 -13.92
CA ARG A 67 -17.07 -6.66 -15.33
C ARG A 67 -15.62 -6.54 -15.77
N GLN A 68 -15.23 -7.31 -16.78
CA GLN A 68 -14.03 -6.97 -17.53
C GLN A 68 -14.20 -5.49 -17.85
N SER A 69 -13.31 -4.65 -17.33
CA SER A 69 -13.22 -3.29 -17.82
C SER A 69 -13.19 -3.43 -19.33
N ARG A 70 -13.99 -2.66 -20.06
CA ARG A 70 -13.88 -2.59 -21.52
C ARG A 70 -12.57 -1.87 -21.87
N GLY A 71 -11.43 -2.36 -21.37
CA GLY A 71 -10.10 -2.07 -21.84
C GLY A 71 -9.80 -3.07 -22.94
N LEU A 72 -9.39 -2.54 -24.09
CA LEU A 72 -8.89 -3.30 -25.22
C LEU A 72 -7.91 -4.39 -24.74
N GLY A 73 -7.98 -5.57 -25.37
CA GLY A 73 -7.14 -6.72 -25.02
C GLY A 73 -5.64 -6.37 -25.02
N PRO A 74 -4.81 -7.20 -24.35
CA PRO A 74 -3.38 -6.95 -24.17
C PRO A 74 -2.54 -6.96 -25.46
N GLU A 75 -3.15 -7.08 -26.64
CA GLU A 75 -2.46 -7.16 -27.93
C GLU A 75 -2.45 -5.80 -28.64
N GLN A 76 -1.44 -5.00 -28.31
CA GLN A 76 -0.67 -4.13 -29.21
C GLN A 76 0.20 -3.24 -28.32
N THR A 77 1.27 -3.82 -27.76
CA THR A 77 2.47 -3.05 -27.50
C THR A 77 2.96 -2.56 -28.87
N SER A 78 2.54 -1.35 -29.25
CA SER A 78 3.12 -0.64 -30.38
C SER A 78 4.63 -0.70 -30.24
N GLU A 79 5.34 -1.00 -31.33
CA GLU A 79 6.78 -0.79 -31.40
C GLU A 79 7.11 0.57 -30.77
N SER A 80 7.92 0.53 -29.71
CA SER A 80 8.28 1.68 -28.89
C SER A 80 9.03 2.70 -29.75
N SER A 81 8.29 3.59 -30.41
CA SER A 81 8.85 4.84 -30.88
C SER A 81 9.19 5.68 -29.66
N ASP A 82 10.48 5.96 -29.44
CA ASP A 82 10.97 6.88 -28.41
C ASP A 82 10.10 8.16 -28.42
N PRO A 83 9.26 8.37 -27.39
CA PRO A 83 8.24 9.42 -27.43
C PRO A 83 8.80 10.81 -27.06
N TRP A 84 10.12 10.94 -26.91
CA TRP A 84 10.79 12.13 -26.40
C TRP A 84 11.55 12.90 -27.51
N PRO A 85 11.34 14.23 -27.64
CA PRO A 85 12.14 15.08 -28.49
C PRO A 85 13.63 15.09 -28.06
N PRO A 86 14.59 15.21 -28.99
CA PRO A 86 16.02 15.26 -28.67
C PRO A 86 16.43 16.33 -27.66
N GLN A 87 15.71 17.47 -27.57
CA GLN A 87 15.98 18.50 -26.56
C GLN A 87 15.62 18.03 -25.14
N GLU A 88 14.58 17.22 -24.98
CA GLU A 88 14.19 16.65 -23.67
C GLU A 88 15.21 15.59 -23.23
N ARG A 89 15.77 14.82 -24.18
CA ARG A 89 16.93 13.95 -23.96
C ARG A 89 18.17 14.73 -23.50
N ALA A 90 18.49 15.83 -24.16
CA ALA A 90 19.64 16.67 -23.79
C ALA A 90 19.47 17.28 -22.40
N SER A 91 18.24 17.65 -22.00
CA SER A 91 18.00 18.15 -20.65
C SER A 91 18.39 17.11 -19.59
N ARG A 92 18.11 15.81 -19.78
CA ARG A 92 18.51 14.74 -18.84
C ARG A 92 20.02 14.66 -18.59
N SER A 93 20.86 15.11 -19.53
CA SER A 93 22.32 15.11 -19.36
C SER A 93 22.84 16.24 -18.46
N THR A 94 22.08 17.33 -18.29
CA THR A 94 22.41 18.44 -17.38
C THR A 94 21.83 18.26 -15.96
N TRP A 95 21.24 17.10 -15.67
CA TRP A 95 20.60 16.79 -14.37
C TRP A 95 21.57 16.36 -13.27
N THR A 96 22.87 16.37 -13.54
CA THR A 96 23.91 16.23 -12.52
C THR A 96 23.93 17.40 -11.54
N ASP A 97 23.38 18.56 -11.92
CA ASP A 97 23.45 19.81 -11.14
C ASP A 97 22.22 20.07 -10.25
N ALA A 98 21.10 19.38 -10.49
CA ALA A 98 19.96 19.43 -9.58
C ALA A 98 20.35 18.67 -8.32
N GLY A 99 20.64 19.41 -7.23
CA GLY A 99 21.15 18.90 -5.97
C GLY A 99 20.43 17.62 -5.55
N ARG A 100 21.01 16.48 -5.89
CA ARG A 100 20.55 15.17 -5.45
C ARG A 100 21.01 15.07 -4.00
N PRO A 101 20.12 14.97 -3.01
CA PRO A 101 20.51 14.31 -1.79
C PRO A 101 20.54 12.81 -2.11
N ALA A 102 21.56 12.39 -2.86
CA ALA A 102 21.99 11.00 -2.97
C ALA A 102 22.66 10.54 -1.66
N HIS A 103 22.28 11.11 -0.52
CA HIS A 103 22.83 10.81 0.80
C HIS A 103 22.23 9.51 1.39
N ALA A 104 21.64 8.70 0.53
CA ALA A 104 21.14 7.36 0.77
C ALA A 104 22.09 6.29 0.22
N ASN A 105 23.40 6.57 0.13
CA ASN A 105 24.34 5.57 -0.35
C ASN A 105 24.48 4.47 0.71
N PHE A 106 23.90 3.31 0.44
CA PHE A 106 24.30 2.02 1.05
C PHE A 106 25.82 1.78 0.95
N PHE A 107 26.52 2.52 0.08
CA PHE A 107 27.89 2.29 -0.33
C PHE A 107 28.87 3.44 0.04
N GLY A 108 28.47 4.39 0.89
CA GLY A 108 29.33 5.51 1.31
C GLY A 108 29.53 6.60 0.24
N ASN A 109 30.21 7.69 0.62
CA ASN A 109 30.47 8.86 -0.23
C ASN A 109 31.69 8.70 -1.16
N ASP A 110 32.51 7.68 -0.93
CA ASP A 110 33.72 7.43 -1.71
C ASP A 110 33.39 6.52 -2.90
N LEU A 111 34.01 6.80 -4.05
CA LEU A 111 34.07 5.85 -5.16
C LEU A 111 34.61 4.52 -4.60
N PRO A 112 33.81 3.43 -4.56
CA PRO A 112 34.30 2.17 -4.04
C PRO A 112 35.43 1.71 -4.97
N SER A 113 36.67 1.71 -4.48
CA SER A 113 37.80 1.19 -5.24
C SER A 113 37.60 -0.31 -5.51
N GLU A 114 36.92 -1.01 -4.59
CA GLU A 114 36.42 -2.38 -4.69
C GLU A 114 35.15 -2.48 -3.82
N GLY A 115 34.14 -3.28 -4.22
CA GLY A 115 32.96 -3.49 -3.38
C GLY A 115 33.29 -4.25 -2.10
N THR A 116 32.66 -3.95 -0.97
CA THR A 116 32.91 -4.71 0.27
C THR A 116 32.21 -6.08 0.24
N ALA A 117 32.64 -7.01 1.09
CA ALA A 117 32.01 -8.31 1.23
C ALA A 117 30.54 -8.20 1.69
N GLU A 118 30.21 -7.21 2.53
CA GLU A 118 28.82 -6.92 2.91
C GLU A 118 27.99 -6.49 1.70
N GLN A 119 28.54 -5.61 0.85
CA GLN A 119 27.88 -5.12 -0.35
C GLN A 119 27.65 -6.25 -1.35
N ALA A 120 28.63 -7.14 -1.51
CA ALA A 120 28.53 -8.33 -2.36
C ALA A 120 27.45 -9.31 -1.87
N LEU A 121 27.40 -9.56 -0.56
CA LEU A 121 26.40 -10.44 0.05
C LEU A 121 24.98 -9.88 -0.11
N VAL A 122 24.80 -8.59 0.18
CA VAL A 122 23.54 -7.87 -0.02
C VAL A 122 23.13 -7.97 -1.49
N VAL A 123 23.99 -7.61 -2.44
CA VAL A 123 23.68 -7.69 -3.87
C VAL A 123 23.29 -9.11 -4.33
N ARG A 124 23.98 -10.15 -3.82
CA ARG A 124 23.65 -11.55 -4.14
C ARG A 124 22.29 -11.97 -3.61
N GLN A 125 21.93 -11.58 -2.38
CA GLN A 125 20.61 -11.86 -1.81
C GLN A 125 19.48 -11.19 -2.61
N LEU A 126 19.75 -10.05 -3.24
CA LEU A 126 18.80 -9.29 -4.07
C LEU A 126 18.66 -9.83 -5.51
N SER A 127 19.60 -10.64 -5.98
CA SER A 127 19.79 -10.98 -7.41
C SER A 127 18.83 -12.00 -8.02
N THR A 128 17.77 -12.36 -7.31
CA THR A 128 17.39 -13.76 -7.25
C THR A 128 16.07 -14.08 -7.97
N GLU A 129 15.94 -13.59 -9.20
CA GLU A 129 14.75 -13.59 -10.08
C GLU A 129 13.75 -12.46 -9.82
N GLY A 130 13.33 -11.82 -10.92
CA GLY A 130 12.85 -10.43 -10.94
C GLY A 130 13.96 -9.43 -11.30
N LEU A 131 13.69 -8.14 -11.06
CA LEU A 131 14.44 -6.97 -11.56
C LEU A 131 15.96 -7.11 -11.52
N VAL A 132 16.58 -7.59 -10.44
CA VAL A 132 18.05 -7.63 -10.36
C VAL A 132 18.63 -8.69 -11.31
N SER A 133 17.97 -9.82 -11.54
CA SER A 133 18.38 -10.80 -12.58
C SER A 133 18.16 -10.25 -13.99
N THR A 134 17.06 -9.51 -14.21
CA THR A 134 16.76 -8.86 -15.50
C THR A 134 17.71 -7.70 -15.81
N LEU A 135 17.95 -6.82 -14.84
CA LEU A 135 18.96 -5.76 -14.90
C LEU A 135 20.36 -6.35 -15.00
N PHE A 136 20.67 -7.43 -14.28
CA PHE A 136 21.96 -8.11 -14.38
C PHE A 136 22.17 -8.67 -15.78
N THR A 137 21.15 -9.31 -16.37
CA THR A 137 21.19 -9.79 -17.76
C THR A 137 21.39 -8.63 -18.74
N HIS A 138 20.61 -7.55 -18.61
CA HIS A 138 20.72 -6.38 -19.50
C HIS A 138 21.98 -5.54 -19.30
N CYS A 139 22.50 -5.41 -18.07
CA CYS A 139 23.77 -4.74 -17.77
C CYS A 139 24.97 -5.56 -18.22
N LYS A 140 24.88 -6.90 -18.14
CA LYS A 140 25.91 -7.79 -18.72
C LYS A 140 25.93 -7.70 -20.24
N GLU A 141 24.80 -7.38 -20.86
CA GLU A 141 24.67 -7.12 -22.30
C GLU A 141 24.99 -5.68 -22.71
N SER A 142 25.06 -4.74 -21.75
CA SER A 142 25.37 -3.35 -22.02
C SER A 142 26.03 -2.61 -20.86
N THR A 143 27.27 -2.18 -21.09
CA THR A 143 28.03 -1.22 -20.25
C THR A 143 27.62 0.24 -20.47
N ASN A 144 26.55 0.50 -21.25
CA ASN A 144 26.16 1.84 -21.64
C ASN A 144 24.89 2.28 -20.90
N VAL A 145 25.02 3.32 -20.07
CA VAL A 145 23.90 3.98 -19.37
C VAL A 145 22.77 4.32 -20.34
N ASP A 146 23.08 4.87 -21.52
CA ASP A 146 22.07 5.30 -22.50
C ASP A 146 21.21 4.12 -22.96
N ARG A 147 21.81 2.93 -23.11
CA ARG A 147 21.08 1.73 -23.53
C ARG A 147 20.21 1.15 -22.40
N LEU A 148 20.63 1.29 -21.14
CA LEU A 148 19.79 0.96 -19.99
C LEU A 148 18.61 1.95 -19.88
N LEU A 149 18.86 3.24 -20.12
CA LEU A 149 17.81 4.26 -20.17
C LEU A 149 16.81 3.99 -21.32
N ASP A 150 17.28 3.56 -22.49
CA ASP A 150 16.44 3.20 -23.64
C ASP A 150 15.58 1.96 -23.37
N LEU A 151 16.06 1.03 -22.53
CA LEU A 151 15.29 -0.10 -22.00
C LEU A 151 14.32 0.30 -20.88
N GLY A 152 14.27 1.59 -20.54
CA GLY A 152 13.46 2.11 -19.47
C GLY A 152 14.01 1.74 -18.09
N VAL A 153 15.31 1.61 -17.88
CA VAL A 153 15.87 1.53 -16.52
C VAL A 153 15.98 2.96 -15.95
N PRO A 154 15.49 3.25 -14.73
CA PRO A 154 15.60 4.59 -14.14
C PRO A 154 17.05 5.08 -14.09
N VAL A 155 17.29 6.37 -14.33
CA VAL A 155 18.66 6.92 -14.43
C VAL A 155 19.51 6.71 -13.17
N ASP A 156 18.90 6.74 -12.00
CA ASP A 156 19.54 6.48 -10.73
C ASP A 156 19.89 5.00 -10.54
N VAL A 157 19.04 4.09 -11.00
CA VAL A 157 19.31 2.65 -11.05
C VAL A 157 20.40 2.34 -12.09
N ALA A 158 20.30 2.90 -13.30
CA ALA A 158 21.30 2.76 -14.35
C ALA A 158 22.68 3.28 -13.90
N SER A 159 22.72 4.47 -13.27
CA SER A 159 23.96 5.06 -12.72
C SER A 159 24.57 4.19 -11.62
N LEU A 160 23.72 3.55 -10.80
CA LEU A 160 24.16 2.64 -9.73
C LEU A 160 24.72 1.33 -10.29
N LEU A 161 24.26 0.90 -11.47
CA LEU A 161 24.69 -0.33 -12.14
C LEU A 161 25.97 -0.16 -12.96
N THR A 162 26.18 1.00 -13.58
CA THR A 162 27.29 1.25 -14.52
C THR A 162 28.37 2.19 -13.97
N GLY A 163 28.14 2.85 -12.84
CA GLY A 163 29.08 3.85 -12.30
C GLY A 163 29.30 5.06 -13.22
N PRO A 164 30.11 6.05 -12.80
CA PRO A 164 30.34 7.28 -13.56
C PRO A 164 31.13 7.10 -14.87
N GLU A 165 31.79 5.94 -15.07
CA GLU A 165 32.57 5.62 -16.28
C GLU A 165 31.97 4.50 -17.13
N GLY A 166 30.73 4.07 -16.88
CA GLY A 166 30.13 2.96 -17.64
C GLY A 166 30.65 1.56 -17.27
N VAL A 167 31.51 1.44 -16.26
CA VAL A 167 32.04 0.16 -15.76
C VAL A 167 31.04 -0.51 -14.81
N PRO A 168 30.58 -1.75 -15.08
CA PRO A 168 29.60 -2.44 -14.24
C PRO A 168 30.04 -2.47 -12.76
N VAL A 169 29.44 -1.60 -11.95
CA VAL A 169 29.72 -1.49 -10.50
C VAL A 169 29.35 -2.79 -9.82
N PHE A 170 28.29 -3.44 -10.33
CA PHE A 170 27.84 -4.76 -9.90
C PHE A 170 28.88 -5.87 -10.11
N GLU A 171 29.59 -5.90 -11.23
CA GLU A 171 30.59 -6.94 -11.47
C GLU A 171 31.77 -6.78 -10.51
N ARG A 172 32.19 -5.55 -10.22
CA ARG A 172 33.24 -5.28 -9.22
C ARG A 172 32.79 -5.66 -7.81
N ILE A 173 31.56 -5.33 -7.43
CA ILE A 173 30.99 -5.71 -6.13
C ILE A 173 30.87 -7.24 -6.02
N LEU A 174 30.38 -7.93 -7.05
CA LEU A 174 30.22 -9.38 -7.05
C LEU A 174 31.54 -10.15 -7.14
N ALA A 175 32.54 -9.59 -7.83
CA ALA A 175 33.88 -10.16 -7.96
C ALA A 175 34.73 -9.97 -6.71
N ALA A 176 34.37 -9.04 -5.82
CA ALA A 176 35.19 -8.66 -4.67
C ALA A 176 35.35 -9.74 -3.58
N THR A 177 34.69 -10.90 -3.63
CA THR A 177 35.14 -12.06 -2.82
C THR A 177 34.58 -13.41 -3.29
N PRO A 178 35.40 -14.49 -3.36
CA PRO A 178 34.91 -15.85 -3.64
C PRO A 178 34.18 -16.52 -2.48
N ASN A 179 34.19 -15.97 -1.26
CA ASN A 179 33.50 -16.57 -0.11
C ASN A 179 33.48 -15.62 1.09
N PRO A 180 32.32 -15.28 1.65
CA PRO A 180 32.25 -15.01 3.07
C PRO A 180 31.21 -15.90 3.74
N LYS A 181 31.68 -16.68 4.73
CA LYS A 181 30.86 -17.14 5.85
C LYS A 181 30.50 -15.95 6.76
N LEU A 182 29.95 -14.87 6.20
CA LEU A 182 29.34 -13.82 7.01
C LEU A 182 27.92 -14.29 7.30
N ALA A 183 27.62 -14.55 8.57
CA ALA A 183 26.26 -14.84 8.95
C ALA A 183 25.46 -13.53 8.82
N PRO A 184 24.19 -13.55 8.36
CA PRO A 184 23.34 -12.36 8.30
C PRO A 184 23.30 -11.56 9.62
N SER A 185 23.47 -12.25 10.76
CA SER A 185 23.58 -11.67 12.10
C SER A 185 24.79 -10.76 12.33
N ASP A 186 25.80 -10.83 11.48
CA ASP A 186 27.05 -10.07 11.62
C ASP A 186 26.94 -8.66 11.03
N LEU A 187 25.87 -8.38 10.26
CA LEU A 187 25.60 -7.07 9.66
C LEU A 187 24.82 -6.18 10.64
N ARG A 188 25.53 -5.27 11.33
CA ARG A 188 24.86 -4.18 12.07
C ARG A 188 24.50 -3.06 11.10
N LEU A 189 23.26 -3.04 10.63
CA LEU A 189 22.73 -1.92 9.85
C LEU A 189 22.42 -0.75 10.80
N GLU A 190 23.20 0.33 10.70
CA GLU A 190 22.89 1.58 11.39
C GLU A 190 21.89 2.39 10.55
N TRP A 191 20.70 2.60 11.12
CA TRP A 191 19.66 3.40 10.49
C TRP A 191 19.71 4.84 11.04
N PRO A 192 19.97 5.84 10.19
CA PRO A 192 20.02 7.23 10.63
C PRO A 192 18.64 7.69 11.10
N THR A 193 18.61 8.46 12.18
CA THR A 193 17.40 9.19 12.58
C THR A 193 17.15 10.29 11.56
N THR A 194 15.93 10.35 11.03
CA THR A 194 15.55 11.44 10.12
C THR A 194 15.19 12.69 10.92
N ASN A 195 15.51 13.87 10.36
CA ASN A 195 14.96 15.15 10.80
C ASN A 195 13.83 15.63 9.86
N LEU A 196 13.38 14.77 8.94
CA LEU A 196 12.33 15.09 7.99
C LEU A 196 10.96 15.11 8.68
N GLN A 197 10.17 16.13 8.36
CA GLN A 197 8.79 16.29 8.79
C GLN A 197 7.84 15.73 7.72
N PHE A 198 6.92 14.87 8.15
CA PHE A 198 5.87 14.31 7.30
C PHE A 198 4.52 14.91 7.71
N CYS A 199 3.55 14.91 6.79
CA CYS A 199 2.16 15.07 7.19
C CYS A 199 1.68 13.84 7.96
N HIS A 200 1.02 14.10 9.08
CA HIS A 200 0.26 13.12 9.84
C HIS A 200 -1.05 12.80 9.13
N ASP A 201 -1.42 11.53 9.16
CA ASP A 201 -2.60 10.95 8.53
C ASP A 201 -3.90 11.29 9.27
N ASP A 202 -3.78 11.85 10.48
CA ASP A 202 -4.89 12.31 11.33
C ASP A 202 -5.46 13.68 10.94
N GLY A 203 -4.86 14.34 9.93
CA GLY A 203 -5.22 15.68 9.48
C GLY A 203 -4.93 16.78 10.51
N SER A 204 -3.95 16.58 11.40
CA SER A 204 -3.46 17.62 12.30
C SER A 204 -2.58 18.65 11.58
N ASP A 205 -1.87 18.25 10.52
CA ASP A 205 -0.97 19.16 9.80
C ASP A 205 -1.66 19.90 8.64
N PRO A 206 -1.25 21.15 8.38
CA PRO A 206 -1.55 21.81 7.12
C PRO A 206 -0.73 21.21 5.96
N SER A 207 -1.33 21.13 4.78
CA SER A 207 -0.65 20.76 3.53
C SER A 207 -0.58 21.96 2.57
N SER A 208 0.51 22.03 1.81
CA SER A 208 0.67 23.01 0.72
C SER A 208 0.01 22.57 -0.58
N GLY A 209 -0.28 21.26 -0.68
CA GLY A 209 -0.94 20.67 -1.82
C GLY A 209 -0.98 19.16 -1.73
N TRP A 210 -1.15 18.52 -2.88
CA TRP A 210 -1.40 17.09 -2.97
C TRP A 210 -0.67 16.47 -4.14
N ARG A 211 -0.42 15.18 -4.02
CA ARG A 211 0.24 14.37 -5.01
C ARG A 211 -0.69 13.24 -5.41
N ALA A 212 -0.85 13.04 -6.70
CA ALA A 212 -1.66 11.98 -7.27
C ALA A 212 -0.95 11.30 -8.43
N HIS A 213 -1.02 9.96 -8.47
CA HIS A 213 -0.69 9.21 -9.66
C HIS A 213 -1.99 8.88 -10.40
N LEU A 214 -1.96 9.01 -11.72
CA LEU A 214 -3.14 8.79 -12.53
C LEU A 214 -3.00 7.50 -13.32
N PRO A 215 -4.04 6.65 -13.30
CA PRO A 215 -4.08 5.48 -14.15
C PRO A 215 -4.14 5.91 -15.63
N ASP A 216 -3.94 4.97 -16.55
CA ASP A 216 -4.20 5.19 -17.98
C ASP A 216 -5.56 5.87 -18.16
N LEU A 217 -5.57 7.10 -18.68
CA LEU A 217 -6.77 7.91 -18.80
C LEU A 217 -7.79 7.31 -19.78
N ARG A 218 -7.41 6.30 -20.59
CA ARG A 218 -8.35 5.49 -21.40
C ARG A 218 -9.19 4.53 -20.56
N LEU A 219 -8.76 4.27 -19.31
CA LEU A 219 -9.48 3.47 -18.32
C LEU A 219 -10.32 4.36 -17.37
N ILE A 220 -10.53 5.62 -17.73
CA ILE A 220 -11.50 6.50 -17.10
C ILE A 220 -12.83 6.29 -17.82
N ASP A 221 -13.84 5.86 -17.08
CA ASP A 221 -15.19 5.54 -17.61
C ASP A 221 -15.95 6.81 -18.03
N GLY A 222 -15.44 8.00 -17.68
CA GLY A 222 -15.94 9.30 -18.09
C GLY A 222 -15.61 10.40 -17.07
N ARG A 223 -16.12 11.62 -17.30
CA ARG A 223 -16.06 12.68 -16.27
C ARG A 223 -16.90 12.28 -15.07
N ASN A 224 -16.39 12.49 -13.85
CA ASN A 224 -17.04 12.12 -12.59
C ASN A 224 -17.21 10.61 -12.39
N ASP A 225 -16.35 9.77 -13.00
CA ASP A 225 -16.28 8.34 -12.71
C ASP A 225 -15.68 8.04 -11.32
N GLY A 226 -15.10 9.06 -10.68
CA GLY A 226 -14.47 8.95 -9.38
C GLY A 226 -13.06 8.40 -9.44
N SER A 227 -12.39 8.52 -10.58
CA SER A 227 -10.96 8.30 -10.70
C SER A 227 -10.16 9.38 -9.94
N ALA A 228 -8.87 9.11 -9.68
CA ALA A 228 -7.99 10.10 -9.06
C ALA A 228 -7.95 11.43 -9.83
N ALA A 229 -8.16 11.40 -11.16
CA ALA A 229 -8.19 12.58 -12.02
C ALA A 229 -9.37 13.51 -11.70
N ASP A 230 -10.56 12.96 -11.41
CA ASP A 230 -11.75 13.76 -11.05
C ASP A 230 -11.62 14.47 -9.70
N LEU A 231 -10.69 14.00 -8.87
CA LEU A 231 -10.44 14.56 -7.55
C LEU A 231 -9.50 15.78 -7.62
N LEU A 232 -8.59 15.82 -8.58
CA LEU A 232 -7.51 16.84 -8.63
C LEU A 232 -8.02 18.28 -8.62
N PRO A 233 -9.04 18.68 -9.41
CA PRO A 233 -9.50 20.07 -9.41
C PRO A 233 -10.06 20.55 -8.06
N ARG A 234 -10.30 19.64 -7.12
CA ARG A 234 -10.82 19.94 -5.78
C ARG A 234 -9.71 20.23 -4.77
N PHE A 235 -8.45 20.03 -5.16
CA PHE A 235 -7.28 20.25 -4.33
C PHE A 235 -6.40 21.35 -4.93
N SER A 236 -5.81 22.18 -4.08
CA SER A 236 -4.83 23.20 -4.49
C SER A 236 -3.42 22.60 -4.54
N GLY A 237 -2.54 23.20 -5.34
CA GLY A 237 -1.11 22.86 -5.35
C GLY A 237 -0.82 21.41 -5.76
N THR A 238 -1.60 20.87 -6.70
CA THR A 238 -1.55 19.44 -7.03
C THR A 238 -0.46 19.09 -8.04
N ILE A 239 0.35 18.10 -7.69
CA ILE A 239 1.29 17.41 -8.57
C ILE A 239 0.60 16.16 -9.11
N ALA A 240 0.34 16.14 -10.41
CA ALA A 240 -0.29 15.02 -11.09
C ALA A 240 0.72 14.28 -11.97
N ILE A 241 0.78 12.97 -11.83
CA ILE A 241 1.67 12.10 -12.61
C ILE A 241 0.82 11.25 -13.53
N ALA A 242 1.00 11.41 -14.84
CA ALA A 242 0.18 10.76 -15.85
C ALA A 242 1.02 10.20 -17.00
N GLU A 243 0.51 9.13 -17.62
CA GLU A 243 1.02 8.63 -18.89
C GLU A 243 0.64 9.62 -20.01
N ASN A 244 1.65 10.24 -20.63
CA ASN A 244 1.52 10.96 -21.91
C ASN A 244 0.55 12.16 -21.98
N GLN A 245 0.07 12.72 -20.86
CA GLN A 245 -0.78 13.91 -20.88
C GLN A 245 -0.43 14.92 -19.78
N THR A 246 -0.61 16.21 -20.09
CA THR A 246 -0.58 17.31 -19.12
C THR A 246 -2.02 17.67 -18.74
N ILE A 247 -2.31 17.74 -17.45
CA ILE A 247 -3.63 18.13 -16.94
C ILE A 247 -3.64 19.62 -16.61
N SER A 248 -4.61 20.34 -17.16
CA SER A 248 -4.78 21.77 -16.93
C SER A 248 -4.92 22.07 -15.44
N GLY A 249 -4.17 23.05 -14.93
CA GLY A 249 -4.20 23.48 -13.53
C GLY A 249 -3.34 22.66 -12.57
N THR A 250 -2.59 21.67 -13.06
CA THR A 250 -1.65 20.87 -12.24
C THR A 250 -0.20 21.18 -12.61
N THR A 251 0.70 21.13 -11.63
CA THR A 251 2.14 21.07 -11.85
C THR A 251 2.49 19.61 -12.16
N GLY A 252 2.11 19.15 -13.36
CA GLY A 252 2.07 17.72 -13.69
C GLY A 252 2.94 17.32 -14.88
N VAL A 253 3.69 16.23 -14.70
CA VAL A 253 4.82 15.81 -15.52
C VAL A 253 4.57 14.43 -16.12
N ARG A 254 4.99 14.27 -17.39
CA ARG A 254 4.88 13.05 -18.19
C ARG A 254 5.81 11.93 -17.68
N THR A 255 5.28 10.73 -17.42
CA THR A 255 6.07 9.50 -17.15
C THR A 255 6.18 8.58 -18.36
N ILE A 256 7.19 7.71 -18.35
CA ILE A 256 7.27 6.54 -19.23
C ILE A 256 6.52 5.38 -18.53
N GLY A 257 5.52 4.81 -19.20
CA GLY A 257 4.70 3.72 -18.68
C GLY A 257 3.47 4.15 -17.89
N ARG A 258 2.52 3.21 -17.70
CA ARG A 258 1.22 3.40 -17.03
C ARG A 258 1.41 3.53 -15.51
N PRO A 259 1.28 4.72 -14.88
CA PRO A 259 1.38 4.84 -13.43
C PRO A 259 0.34 3.94 -12.76
N ASP A 260 0.66 3.34 -11.61
CA ASP A 260 -0.42 2.91 -10.71
C ASP A 260 -1.11 4.14 -10.15
N GLN A 261 -2.39 4.05 -9.81
CA GLN A 261 -3.11 5.19 -9.23
C GLN A 261 -2.83 5.38 -7.73
N TRP A 262 -1.81 4.69 -7.19
CA TRP A 262 -1.56 4.53 -5.76
C TRP A 262 -0.40 5.41 -5.34
N ALA A 263 -0.67 6.73 -5.33
CA ALA A 263 0.35 7.70 -4.94
C ALA A 263 0.88 7.42 -3.53
N ARG A 264 0.04 6.94 -2.60
CA ARG A 264 0.44 6.67 -1.21
C ARG A 264 1.49 5.56 -1.10
N ASP A 265 1.40 4.51 -1.92
CA ASP A 265 2.13 3.27 -1.68
C ASP A 265 3.63 3.40 -1.92
N ASN A 266 4.01 4.18 -2.93
CA ASN A 266 5.38 4.16 -3.45
C ASN A 266 6.20 5.38 -3.05
N GLY A 267 5.76 6.08 -1.99
CA GLY A 267 6.57 7.02 -1.23
C GLY A 267 5.74 7.87 -0.27
N ARG A 268 6.41 8.65 0.56
CA ARG A 268 5.80 9.63 1.48
C ARG A 268 6.50 10.95 1.25
N LEU A 269 5.73 12.05 1.20
CA LEU A 269 6.32 13.36 1.07
C LEU A 269 6.73 13.90 2.44
N ALA A 270 7.90 14.53 2.48
CA ALA A 270 8.51 15.05 3.70
C ALA A 270 9.22 16.38 3.43
N THR A 271 9.60 17.11 4.48
CA THR A 271 10.43 18.32 4.35
C THR A 271 11.41 18.48 5.52
N ASP A 272 12.57 19.08 5.27
CA ASP A 272 13.48 19.56 6.32
C ASP A 272 13.29 21.06 6.64
N GLY A 273 12.21 21.67 6.13
CA GLY A 273 11.94 23.10 6.23
C GLY A 273 12.55 23.95 5.10
N GLN A 274 13.48 23.39 4.31
CA GLN A 274 14.09 24.07 3.15
C GLN A 274 13.76 23.36 1.84
N THR A 275 13.79 22.03 1.86
CA THR A 275 13.60 21.16 0.71
C THR A 275 12.44 20.20 0.97
N HIS A 276 11.66 19.94 -0.07
CA HIS A 276 10.67 18.88 -0.07
C HIS A 276 11.27 17.60 -0.66
N TYR A 277 11.04 16.48 0.03
CA TYR A 277 11.55 15.17 -0.31
C TYR A 277 10.40 14.23 -0.61
N LEU A 278 10.51 13.46 -1.68
CA LEU A 278 9.83 12.19 -1.81
C LEU A 278 10.72 11.11 -1.19
N LEU A 279 10.37 10.67 0.02
CA LEU A 279 10.98 9.51 0.63
C LEU A 279 10.36 8.24 0.05
N ARG A 280 11.20 7.37 -0.50
CA ARG A 280 10.77 6.16 -1.20
C ARG A 280 11.17 4.91 -0.43
N PRO A 281 10.39 3.82 -0.54
CA PRO A 281 10.87 2.51 -0.13
C PRO A 281 12.08 2.12 -0.97
N ARG A 282 12.79 1.08 -0.51
CA ARG A 282 13.94 0.52 -1.23
C ARG A 282 13.62 0.21 -2.70
N TRP A 283 12.45 -0.37 -2.95
CA TRP A 283 11.86 -0.50 -4.28
C TRP A 283 10.35 -0.25 -4.22
N ALA A 284 9.81 0.38 -5.26
CA ALA A 284 8.36 0.37 -5.47
C ALA A 284 7.89 -1.08 -5.64
N SER A 285 6.85 -1.46 -4.91
CA SER A 285 6.32 -2.82 -4.95
C SER A 285 4.81 -2.85 -4.86
N ARG A 286 4.21 -3.90 -5.41
CA ARG A 286 2.77 -4.18 -5.30
C ARG A 286 2.53 -5.52 -4.59
N GLY A 287 1.32 -5.67 -4.07
CA GLY A 287 0.87 -6.91 -3.44
C GLY A 287 1.44 -7.14 -2.05
N ASP A 288 1.04 -8.24 -1.44
CA ASP A 288 1.35 -8.57 -0.05
C ASP A 288 2.75 -9.17 0.13
N THR A 289 3.23 -9.88 -0.89
CA THR A 289 4.48 -10.63 -0.86
C THR A 289 5.71 -9.74 -0.99
N GLY A 290 5.59 -8.47 -1.40
CA GLY A 290 6.72 -7.54 -1.55
C GLY A 290 7.81 -8.00 -2.53
N THR A 291 7.53 -9.01 -3.36
CA THR A 291 8.42 -9.51 -4.43
C THR A 291 8.15 -8.87 -5.78
N GLU A 292 6.95 -8.32 -5.97
CA GLU A 292 6.55 -7.71 -7.23
C GLU A 292 7.11 -6.30 -7.31
N TRP A 293 8.27 -6.16 -7.93
CA TRP A 293 8.75 -4.84 -8.36
C TRP A 293 7.71 -4.19 -9.28
N TRP A 294 7.42 -2.91 -9.03
CA TRP A 294 6.47 -2.16 -9.83
C TRP A 294 7.16 -1.02 -10.61
N PRO A 295 7.69 -1.31 -11.83
CA PRO A 295 8.42 -0.34 -12.64
C PRO A 295 7.71 1.01 -12.82
N PRO A 296 6.38 1.06 -13.11
CA PRO A 296 5.75 2.35 -13.35
C PRO A 296 5.78 3.31 -12.16
N ALA A 297 5.64 2.81 -10.93
CA ALA A 297 5.79 3.64 -9.75
C ALA A 297 7.25 3.98 -9.43
N GLU A 298 8.20 3.17 -9.92
CA GLU A 298 9.62 3.50 -9.89
C GLU A 298 9.90 4.73 -10.79
N PHE A 299 9.36 4.78 -12.00
CA PHE A 299 9.50 5.91 -12.92
C PHE A 299 8.74 7.16 -12.48
N ALA A 300 7.65 7.00 -11.71
CA ALA A 300 6.92 8.14 -11.17
C ALA A 300 7.83 9.06 -10.34
N ALA A 301 8.88 8.52 -9.71
CA ALA A 301 9.91 9.29 -8.99
C ALA A 301 10.57 10.39 -9.84
N GLU A 302 10.85 10.13 -11.12
CA GLU A 302 11.45 11.13 -12.03
C GLU A 302 10.59 12.38 -12.18
N SER A 303 9.27 12.20 -12.14
CA SER A 303 8.32 13.31 -12.27
C SER A 303 8.36 14.26 -11.07
N TYR A 304 8.73 13.76 -9.88
CA TYR A 304 8.91 14.60 -8.69
C TYR A 304 10.16 15.46 -8.77
N VAL A 305 11.25 14.89 -9.28
CA VAL A 305 12.48 15.66 -9.53
C VAL A 305 12.20 16.80 -10.50
N ARG A 306 11.44 16.54 -11.57
CA ARG A 306 11.01 17.57 -12.53
C ARG A 306 10.10 18.64 -11.92
N ALA A 307 9.32 18.28 -10.91
CA ALA A 307 8.51 19.23 -10.15
C ALA A 307 9.33 20.02 -9.10
N GLY A 308 10.66 19.83 -9.04
CA GLY A 308 11.55 20.58 -8.16
C GLY A 308 11.72 19.96 -6.76
N HIS A 309 11.30 18.71 -6.58
CA HIS A 309 11.44 18.00 -5.31
C HIS A 309 12.69 17.10 -5.29
N ALA A 310 13.29 16.96 -4.13
CA ALA A 310 14.29 15.93 -3.90
C ALA A 310 13.64 14.55 -3.84
N VAL A 311 14.35 13.51 -4.28
CA VAL A 311 13.92 12.12 -4.11
C VAL A 311 14.99 11.40 -3.31
N SER A 312 14.58 10.66 -2.27
CA SER A 312 15.49 9.92 -1.39
C SER A 312 15.06 8.47 -1.23
N ARG A 313 16.03 7.55 -1.29
CA ARG A 313 15.87 6.13 -0.91
C ARG A 313 16.58 5.81 0.41
N ALA A 314 16.85 6.82 1.25
CA ALA A 314 17.71 6.73 2.44
C ALA A 314 17.29 5.69 3.48
N THR A 315 16.07 5.17 3.38
CA THR A 315 15.57 4.20 4.34
C THR A 315 16.18 2.83 4.13
N GLY A 316 16.45 2.41 2.88
CA GLY A 316 16.84 1.02 2.58
C GLY A 316 15.86 -0.06 3.04
N LEU A 317 14.66 0.34 3.48
CA LEU A 317 13.61 -0.53 4.02
C LEU A 317 12.54 -0.80 2.96
N LEU A 318 11.89 -1.95 3.08
CA LEU A 318 10.73 -2.36 2.30
C LEU A 318 9.45 -1.87 2.98
N TRP A 319 8.67 -1.03 2.31
CA TRP A 319 7.38 -0.58 2.84
C TRP A 319 6.44 -0.11 1.73
N GLN A 320 5.15 -0.04 2.06
CA GLN A 320 4.11 0.63 1.27
C GLN A 320 3.43 1.65 2.18
N GLY A 321 3.16 2.85 1.68
CA GLY A 321 2.56 3.92 2.48
C GLY A 321 1.19 3.57 3.07
N GLY A 322 0.36 2.77 2.39
CA GLY A 322 -0.92 2.30 2.95
C GLY A 322 -0.76 1.38 4.19
N ASN A 323 0.43 0.85 4.43
CA ASN A 323 0.75 0.06 5.63
C ASN A 323 1.41 0.87 6.76
N ILE A 324 1.48 2.20 6.61
CA ILE A 324 2.13 3.11 7.55
C ILE A 324 1.21 4.29 7.79
N LEU A 325 0.74 4.44 9.03
CA LEU A 325 -0.05 5.58 9.47
C LEU A 325 0.72 6.35 10.54
N LEU A 326 0.90 7.65 10.31
CA LEU A 326 1.55 8.55 11.26
C LEU A 326 0.49 9.46 11.89
N PHE A 327 0.46 9.59 13.21
CA PHE A 327 -0.47 10.50 13.90
C PHE A 327 0.20 11.14 15.11
N ARG A 328 -0.40 12.20 15.63
CA ARG A 328 0.16 12.97 16.73
C ARG A 328 -0.79 13.01 17.93
N GLU A 329 -0.23 12.74 19.10
CA GLU A 329 -0.93 12.92 20.38
C GLU A 329 -1.02 14.39 20.78
N ARG A 330 -1.91 14.70 21.73
CA ARG A 330 -2.09 16.08 22.23
C ARG A 330 -0.83 16.69 22.83
N ASP A 331 0.05 15.86 23.38
CA ASP A 331 1.33 16.29 23.95
C ASP A 331 2.42 16.53 22.89
N GLY A 332 2.10 16.32 21.62
CA GLY A 332 3.00 16.48 20.49
C GLY A 332 3.77 15.22 20.12
N GLN A 333 3.66 14.13 20.89
CA GLN A 333 4.32 12.87 20.56
C GLN A 333 3.79 12.32 19.24
N SER A 334 4.70 11.91 18.36
CA SER A 334 4.39 11.36 17.05
C SER A 334 4.39 9.84 17.13
N HIS A 335 3.35 9.20 16.62
CA HIS A 335 3.13 7.77 16.71
C HIS A 335 3.05 7.15 15.32
N LEU A 336 3.74 6.03 15.15
CA LEU A 336 3.73 5.22 13.93
C LEU A 336 2.91 3.95 14.15
N LEU A 337 1.84 3.78 13.38
CA LEU A 337 1.19 2.48 13.23
C LEU A 337 1.76 1.81 11.99
N VAL A 338 2.25 0.58 12.15
CA VAL A 338 2.89 -0.18 11.07
C VAL A 338 2.24 -1.56 10.94
N SER A 339 1.99 -1.98 9.71
CA SER A 339 1.52 -3.35 9.45
C SER A 339 2.57 -4.40 9.81
N SER A 340 2.16 -5.49 10.43
CA SER A 340 3.00 -6.69 10.61
C SER A 340 3.50 -7.27 9.29
N THR A 341 2.76 -7.08 8.17
CA THR A 341 3.25 -7.45 6.83
C THR A 341 4.46 -6.62 6.42
N THR A 342 4.49 -5.32 6.74
CA THR A 342 5.65 -4.45 6.49
C THR A 342 6.86 -4.88 7.33
N LEU A 343 6.64 -5.24 8.60
CA LEU A 343 7.71 -5.77 9.44
C LEU A 343 8.28 -7.08 8.88
N ALA A 344 7.41 -8.02 8.52
CA ALA A 344 7.79 -9.31 7.93
C ALA A 344 8.55 -9.17 6.60
N ARG A 345 8.19 -8.19 5.76
CA ARG A 345 8.94 -7.90 4.53
C ARG A 345 10.37 -7.47 4.80
N ASN A 346 10.61 -6.71 5.86
CA ASN A 346 11.95 -6.25 6.21
C ASN A 346 12.82 -7.35 6.83
N GLN A 347 12.23 -8.48 7.28
CA GLN A 347 13.01 -9.65 7.69
C GLN A 347 13.81 -10.25 6.52
N ARG A 348 13.36 -10.02 5.27
CA ARG A 348 14.15 -10.35 4.06
C ARG A 348 15.47 -9.60 3.95
N LEU A 349 15.56 -8.47 4.63
CA LEU A 349 16.79 -7.67 4.70
C LEU A 349 17.71 -8.13 5.84
N GLY A 350 17.36 -9.24 6.50
CA GLY A 350 18.09 -9.78 7.65
C GLY A 350 17.69 -9.17 8.99
N LEU A 351 16.64 -8.33 9.05
CA LEU A 351 16.21 -7.67 10.28
C LEU A 351 15.29 -8.57 11.12
N SER A 352 15.36 -8.47 12.44
CA SER A 352 14.27 -8.92 13.31
C SER A 352 13.03 -8.02 13.14
N ALA A 353 11.88 -8.47 13.63
CA ALA A 353 10.67 -7.64 13.63
C ALA A 353 10.85 -6.35 14.47
N GLU A 354 11.56 -6.45 15.59
CA GLU A 354 11.90 -5.31 16.46
C GLU A 354 12.87 -4.35 15.77
N GLU A 355 13.90 -4.87 15.10
CA GLU A 355 14.85 -4.05 14.35
C GLU A 355 14.17 -3.33 13.18
N ALA A 356 13.29 -4.02 12.45
CA ALA A 356 12.47 -3.43 11.40
C ALA A 356 11.56 -2.31 11.95
N ALA A 357 10.90 -2.55 13.10
CA ALA A 357 10.05 -1.56 13.73
C ALA A 357 10.83 -0.32 14.17
N GLN A 358 12.01 -0.50 14.78
CA GLN A 358 12.90 0.60 15.18
C GLN A 358 13.45 1.37 13.97
N ALA A 359 13.81 0.67 12.89
CA ALA A 359 14.30 1.29 11.67
C ALA A 359 13.21 2.16 11.02
N LEU A 360 11.97 1.66 10.96
CA LEU A 360 10.82 2.43 10.46
C LEU A 360 10.49 3.61 11.39
N GLN A 361 10.51 3.40 12.70
CA GLN A 361 10.32 4.45 13.69
C GLN A 361 11.29 5.63 13.45
N ARG A 362 12.59 5.35 13.31
CA ARG A 362 13.63 6.36 13.03
C ARG A 362 13.48 6.99 11.65
N THR A 363 13.04 6.21 10.67
CA THR A 363 12.81 6.66 9.29
C THR A 363 11.68 7.68 9.18
N PHE A 364 10.63 7.53 9.99
CA PHE A 364 9.47 8.42 9.98
C PHE A 364 9.48 9.44 11.12
N GLY A 365 10.56 9.49 11.91
CA GLY A 365 10.71 10.45 13.01
C GLY A 365 9.66 10.28 14.10
N ALA A 366 9.19 9.06 14.36
CA ALA A 366 8.16 8.79 15.35
C ALA A 366 8.74 8.47 16.74
N ASP A 367 8.07 8.93 17.79
CA ASP A 367 8.43 8.66 19.18
C ASP A 367 8.01 7.26 19.64
N GLN A 368 6.95 6.72 19.04
CA GLN A 368 6.41 5.40 19.34
C GLN A 368 6.07 4.63 18.07
N VAL A 369 6.17 3.31 18.12
CA VAL A 369 5.76 2.41 17.04
C VAL A 369 4.83 1.32 17.58
N THR A 370 3.70 1.11 16.91
CA THR A 370 2.74 0.05 17.23
C THR A 370 2.51 -0.81 15.98
N ALA A 371 2.84 -2.09 16.10
CA ALA A 371 2.58 -3.06 15.06
C ALA A 371 1.11 -3.53 15.10
N LEU A 372 0.45 -3.56 13.96
CA LEU A 372 -0.93 -4.05 13.80
C LEU A 372 -0.98 -5.07 12.67
N THR A 373 -1.81 -6.10 12.81
CA THR A 373 -2.01 -7.09 11.74
C THR A 373 -3.30 -6.78 11.00
N PRO A 374 -3.25 -6.22 9.78
CA PRO A 374 -4.45 -5.96 9.01
C PRO A 374 -5.06 -7.27 8.52
N SER A 375 -6.38 -7.31 8.44
CA SER A 375 -7.10 -8.43 7.83
C SER A 375 -7.18 -8.27 6.31
N GLY A 376 -7.30 -7.04 5.82
CA GLY A 376 -7.12 -6.61 4.42
C GLY A 376 -5.64 -6.46 4.04
N PHE A 377 -5.38 -6.05 2.79
CA PHE A 377 -4.02 -5.98 2.24
C PHE A 377 -3.18 -4.82 2.82
N HIS A 378 -3.81 -3.68 3.14
CA HIS A 378 -3.16 -2.53 3.78
C HIS A 378 -3.83 -2.13 5.10
N LEU A 379 -3.11 -1.37 5.93
CA LEU A 379 -3.63 -0.88 7.19
C LEU A 379 -4.63 0.27 6.98
N ASP A 380 -4.37 1.17 6.04
CA ASP A 380 -5.18 2.35 5.72
C ASP A 380 -6.59 2.01 5.20
N VAL A 381 -6.82 0.79 4.69
CA VAL A 381 -8.17 0.33 4.33
C VAL A 381 -8.95 -0.17 5.53
N GLU A 382 -8.28 -0.60 6.61
CA GLU A 382 -8.92 -1.09 7.85
C GLU A 382 -9.03 -0.03 8.93
N LEU A 383 -8.15 0.96 8.91
CA LEU A 383 -7.98 1.94 9.96
C LEU A 383 -7.79 3.33 9.37
N SER A 384 -8.61 4.27 9.83
CA SER A 384 -8.38 5.70 9.64
C SER A 384 -8.15 6.35 11.00
N VAL A 385 -7.16 7.25 11.07
CA VAL A 385 -6.93 8.08 12.25
C VAL A 385 -7.49 9.45 11.95
N VAL A 386 -8.19 10.07 12.91
CA VAL A 386 -8.67 11.44 12.78
C VAL A 386 -8.40 12.20 14.06
N GLN A 387 -7.69 13.33 13.95
CA GLN A 387 -7.46 14.21 15.07
C GLN A 387 -8.78 14.91 15.44
N SER A 388 -9.17 14.79 16.70
CA SER A 388 -10.30 15.50 17.32
C SER A 388 -9.79 16.51 18.36
N PRO A 389 -10.66 17.38 18.90
CA PRO A 389 -10.28 18.20 20.07
C PRO A 389 -9.76 17.33 21.21
N GLU A 390 -10.37 16.15 21.39
CA GLU A 390 -10.08 14.93 22.20
C GLU A 390 -8.63 14.43 22.26
N GLY A 391 -7.92 14.59 21.15
CA GLY A 391 -6.84 13.69 20.77
C GLY A 391 -7.21 12.86 19.53
N PRO A 392 -6.32 11.97 19.10
CA PRO A 392 -6.54 11.12 17.93
C PRO A 392 -7.62 10.07 18.22
N VAL A 393 -8.55 9.92 17.27
CA VAL A 393 -9.59 8.87 17.29
C VAL A 393 -9.29 7.85 16.20
N MET A 394 -9.23 6.58 16.58
CA MET A 394 -8.95 5.45 15.70
C MET A 394 -10.25 4.84 15.18
N PHE A 395 -10.53 4.97 13.89
CA PHE A 395 -11.71 4.39 13.24
C PHE A 395 -11.36 3.06 12.58
N VAL A 396 -11.76 1.96 13.22
CA VAL A 396 -11.54 0.60 12.70
C VAL A 396 -12.77 0.14 11.93
N ALA A 397 -12.55 -0.37 10.71
CA ALA A 397 -13.59 -0.87 9.84
C ALA A 397 -14.44 -1.96 10.50
N ASP A 398 -15.75 -1.86 10.28
CA ASP A 398 -16.77 -2.78 10.74
C ASP A 398 -17.56 -3.34 9.55
N PRO A 399 -17.11 -4.48 8.99
CA PRO A 399 -17.81 -5.14 7.89
C PRO A 399 -19.22 -5.61 8.25
N LYS A 400 -19.50 -5.95 9.52
CA LYS A 400 -20.84 -6.43 9.91
C LYS A 400 -21.83 -5.26 9.87
N ALA A 401 -21.48 -4.13 10.47
CA ALA A 401 -22.30 -2.92 10.39
C ALA A 401 -22.47 -2.43 8.94
N ALA A 402 -21.42 -2.53 8.11
CA ALA A 402 -21.54 -2.22 6.68
C ALA A 402 -22.53 -3.13 5.96
N ALA A 403 -22.48 -4.44 6.23
CA ALA A 403 -23.38 -5.42 5.65
C ALA A 403 -24.84 -5.14 6.03
N GLU A 404 -25.11 -4.84 7.30
CA GLU A 404 -26.44 -4.48 7.78
C GLU A 404 -26.98 -3.23 7.09
N LEU A 405 -26.18 -2.16 7.01
CA LEU A 405 -26.55 -0.92 6.33
C LEU A 405 -26.85 -1.14 4.85
N LEU A 406 -26.01 -1.92 4.16
CA LEU A 406 -26.19 -2.20 2.74
C LEU A 406 -27.44 -3.03 2.45
N LEU A 407 -27.70 -4.06 3.25
CA LEU A 407 -28.92 -4.87 3.10
C LEU A 407 -30.17 -4.04 3.44
N LYS A 408 -30.13 -3.24 4.51
CA LYS A 408 -31.21 -2.31 4.86
C LYS A 408 -31.51 -1.35 3.72
N ASN A 409 -30.49 -0.79 3.08
CA ASN A 409 -30.66 0.10 1.95
C ASN A 409 -31.21 -0.60 0.70
N ALA A 410 -30.74 -1.82 0.41
CA ALA A 410 -31.17 -2.56 -0.78
C ALA A 410 -32.61 -3.11 -0.68
N PHE A 411 -33.04 -3.54 0.52
CA PHE A 411 -34.33 -4.19 0.72
C PHE A 411 -35.35 -3.33 1.51
N GLY A 412 -34.95 -2.14 1.96
CA GLY A 412 -35.79 -1.24 2.75
C GLY A 412 -35.97 -1.65 4.21
N ALA A 413 -35.36 -2.76 4.65
CA ALA A 413 -35.41 -3.27 6.00
C ALA A 413 -34.12 -4.05 6.34
N PRO A 414 -33.65 -3.98 7.60
CA PRO A 414 -32.53 -4.81 8.04
C PRO A 414 -32.87 -6.30 7.91
N ALA A 415 -31.86 -7.14 7.77
CA ALA A 415 -32.06 -8.58 7.87
C ALA A 415 -32.02 -8.98 9.36
N GLU A 416 -33.07 -9.63 9.84
CA GLU A 416 -33.26 -9.90 11.28
C GLU A 416 -32.75 -11.30 11.70
N ASN A 417 -32.60 -12.22 10.74
CA ASN A 417 -32.18 -13.61 11.01
C ASN A 417 -31.49 -14.26 9.78
N PRO A 418 -30.78 -15.39 9.98
CA PRO A 418 -30.08 -16.11 8.91
C PRO A 418 -30.98 -16.55 7.74
N GLU A 419 -32.24 -16.93 8.00
CA GLU A 419 -33.17 -17.35 6.97
C GLU A 419 -33.47 -16.21 6.00
N GLN A 420 -33.72 -15.01 6.52
CA GLN A 420 -33.96 -13.80 5.73
C GLN A 420 -32.71 -13.38 4.96
N ILE A 421 -31.52 -13.47 5.56
CA ILE A 421 -30.26 -13.18 4.85
C ILE A 421 -30.05 -14.17 3.68
N THR A 422 -30.42 -15.43 3.87
CA THR A 422 -30.36 -16.47 2.83
C THR A 422 -31.37 -16.18 1.70
N GLU A 423 -32.57 -15.71 2.04
CA GLU A 423 -33.57 -15.27 1.06
C GLU A 423 -33.04 -14.10 0.23
N TYR A 424 -32.49 -13.06 0.89
CA TYR A 424 -31.86 -11.92 0.23
C TYR A 424 -30.74 -12.36 -0.72
N ARG A 425 -29.88 -13.29 -0.29
CA ARG A 425 -28.83 -13.86 -1.13
C ARG A 425 -29.41 -14.56 -2.37
N GLY A 426 -30.46 -15.37 -2.19
CA GLY A 426 -31.14 -16.03 -3.30
C GLY A 426 -31.76 -15.06 -4.32
N ILE A 427 -32.21 -13.88 -3.89
CA ILE A 427 -32.67 -12.82 -4.78
C ILE A 427 -31.50 -12.26 -5.60
N MET A 428 -30.35 -11.99 -4.97
CA MET A 428 -29.17 -11.45 -5.64
C MET A 428 -28.63 -12.41 -6.70
N ASP A 429 -28.54 -13.70 -6.38
CA ASP A 429 -27.98 -14.72 -7.27
C ASP A 429 -28.83 -14.93 -8.53
N ARG A 430 -30.13 -14.60 -8.48
CA ARG A 430 -31.05 -14.65 -9.64
C ARG A 430 -30.99 -13.39 -10.51
N ASN A 431 -30.45 -12.29 -9.99
CA ASN A 431 -30.39 -11.02 -10.72
C ASN A 431 -29.14 -10.95 -11.61
N PRO A 432 -29.18 -10.17 -12.71
CA PRO A 432 -28.00 -9.96 -13.52
C PRO A 432 -26.85 -9.31 -12.72
N PRO A 433 -25.59 -9.68 -13.00
CA PRO A 433 -24.42 -9.05 -12.41
C PRO A 433 -24.48 -7.53 -12.46
N ASN A 434 -24.32 -6.88 -11.31
CA ASN A 434 -24.03 -5.45 -11.27
C ASN A 434 -22.99 -5.13 -10.17
N PRO A 435 -22.36 -3.95 -10.21
CA PRO A 435 -21.30 -3.59 -9.27
C PRO A 435 -21.69 -3.65 -7.78
N MET A 436 -22.99 -3.47 -7.49
CA MET A 436 -23.55 -3.60 -6.14
C MET A 436 -23.93 -5.03 -5.78
N SER A 437 -24.35 -5.88 -6.74
CA SER A 437 -24.78 -7.25 -6.43
C SER A 437 -23.68 -8.06 -5.76
N ALA A 438 -22.43 -7.89 -6.18
CA ALA A 438 -21.30 -8.58 -5.56
C ALA A 438 -20.96 -8.08 -4.14
N ARG A 439 -21.22 -6.80 -3.83
CA ARG A 439 -21.08 -6.25 -2.46
C ARG A 439 -22.21 -6.71 -1.56
N LEU A 440 -23.44 -6.80 -2.08
CA LEU A 440 -24.59 -7.34 -1.35
C LEU A 440 -24.43 -8.85 -1.09
N GLN A 441 -23.91 -9.62 -2.06
CA GLN A 441 -23.54 -11.02 -1.85
C GLN A 441 -22.50 -11.14 -0.74
N HIS A 442 -21.46 -10.30 -0.76
CA HIS A 442 -20.47 -10.26 0.30
C HIS A 442 -21.06 -9.85 1.66
N ALA A 443 -22.03 -8.93 1.69
CA ALA A 443 -22.76 -8.57 2.90
C ALA A 443 -23.46 -9.78 3.53
N CYS A 444 -24.17 -10.57 2.71
CA CYS A 444 -24.77 -11.82 3.16
C CYS A 444 -23.72 -12.80 3.69
N ASP A 445 -22.60 -13.01 2.96
CA ASP A 445 -21.52 -13.92 3.40
C ASP A 445 -20.97 -13.51 4.77
N VAL A 446 -20.72 -12.22 4.99
CA VAL A 446 -20.19 -11.69 6.27
C VAL A 446 -21.15 -11.93 7.44
N LEU A 447 -22.45 -11.76 7.22
CA LEU A 447 -23.47 -11.94 8.28
C LEU A 447 -23.78 -13.42 8.54
N LEU A 448 -23.65 -14.28 7.52
CA LEU A 448 -23.94 -15.71 7.62
C LEU A 448 -22.76 -16.55 8.10
N ALA A 449 -21.51 -16.12 7.89
CA ALA A 449 -20.32 -16.95 8.07
C ALA A 449 -20.26 -17.68 9.42
N ASP A 450 -20.44 -16.95 10.52
CA ASP A 450 -20.37 -17.51 11.88
C ASP A 450 -21.51 -18.52 12.16
N ALA A 451 -22.74 -18.11 11.86
CA ALA A 451 -23.93 -18.94 12.06
C ALA A 451 -23.89 -20.23 11.23
N LEU A 452 -23.46 -20.14 9.96
CA LEU A 452 -23.39 -21.29 9.07
C LEU A 452 -22.24 -22.23 9.45
N LEU A 453 -21.08 -21.72 9.86
CA LEU A 453 -19.99 -22.58 10.37
C LEU A 453 -20.41 -23.34 11.63
N ALA A 454 -21.10 -22.68 12.55
CA ALA A 454 -21.52 -23.28 13.81
C ALA A 454 -22.59 -24.37 13.63
N ASN A 455 -23.50 -24.21 12.67
CA ASN A 455 -24.69 -25.07 12.55
C ASN A 455 -24.69 -26.01 11.32
N GLU A 456 -23.94 -25.68 10.27
CA GLU A 456 -24.04 -26.36 8.98
C GLU A 456 -22.69 -26.81 8.40
N SER A 457 -21.58 -26.65 9.14
CA SER A 457 -20.23 -26.99 8.64
C SER A 457 -20.10 -28.40 8.10
N GLU A 458 -20.75 -29.41 8.72
CA GLU A 458 -20.72 -30.81 8.24
C GLU A 458 -21.39 -31.01 6.86
N ARG A 459 -22.24 -30.08 6.43
CA ARG A 459 -22.95 -30.14 5.15
C ARG A 459 -22.28 -29.28 4.06
N MET A 460 -21.27 -28.49 4.41
CA MET A 460 -20.55 -27.64 3.48
C MET A 460 -19.48 -28.44 2.73
N SER A 461 -19.15 -28.00 1.51
CA SER A 461 -17.91 -28.44 0.89
C SER A 461 -16.72 -27.83 1.65
N PRO A 462 -15.54 -28.47 1.62
CA PRO A 462 -14.34 -27.96 2.29
C PRO A 462 -13.98 -26.53 1.87
N GLU A 463 -14.22 -26.16 0.60
CA GLU A 463 -13.94 -24.83 0.07
C GLU A 463 -14.86 -23.75 0.66
N ILE A 464 -16.15 -24.06 0.81
CA ILE A 464 -17.13 -23.16 1.45
C ILE A 464 -16.78 -22.97 2.92
N GLN A 465 -16.49 -24.08 3.61
CA GLN A 465 -16.11 -24.06 5.02
C GLN A 465 -14.86 -23.20 5.25
N ALA A 466 -13.81 -23.39 4.43
CA ALA A 466 -12.59 -22.59 4.51
C ALA A 466 -12.85 -21.11 4.22
N ALA A 467 -13.72 -20.78 3.27
CA ALA A 467 -14.08 -19.39 2.95
C ALA A 467 -14.78 -18.68 4.10
N PHE A 468 -15.76 -19.31 4.74
CA PHE A 468 -16.41 -18.72 5.90
C PHE A 468 -15.49 -18.67 7.12
N ALA A 469 -14.67 -19.70 7.32
CA ALA A 469 -13.68 -19.71 8.40
C ALA A 469 -12.69 -18.54 8.25
N ALA A 470 -12.25 -18.25 7.03
CA ALA A 470 -11.43 -17.08 6.73
C ALA A 470 -12.15 -15.76 7.05
N LEU A 471 -13.45 -15.62 6.74
CA LEU A 471 -14.22 -14.42 7.09
C LEU A 471 -14.32 -14.22 8.61
N VAL A 472 -14.54 -15.30 9.38
CA VAL A 472 -14.56 -15.25 10.86
C VAL A 472 -13.19 -14.84 11.41
N ARG A 473 -12.11 -15.48 10.96
CA ARG A 473 -10.75 -15.13 11.39
C ARG A 473 -10.36 -13.69 11.02
N MET A 474 -10.79 -13.20 9.86
CA MET A 474 -10.63 -11.78 9.50
C MET A 474 -11.40 -10.85 10.45
N ALA A 475 -12.58 -11.23 10.93
CA ALA A 475 -13.30 -10.45 11.94
C ALA A 475 -12.57 -10.47 13.30
N GLU A 476 -12.07 -11.63 13.73
CA GLU A 476 -11.28 -11.77 14.96
C GLU A 476 -10.00 -10.93 14.94
N ARG A 477 -9.29 -10.85 13.79
CA ARG A 477 -8.11 -9.97 13.64
C ARG A 477 -8.45 -8.50 13.84
N ARG A 478 -9.61 -8.02 13.33
CA ARG A 478 -10.04 -6.63 13.56
C ARG A 478 -10.39 -6.39 15.03
N GLU A 479 -10.94 -7.38 15.72
CA GLU A 479 -11.15 -7.29 17.16
C GLU A 479 -9.83 -7.20 17.93
N ALA A 480 -8.84 -8.01 17.56
CA ALA A 480 -7.51 -7.91 18.14
C ALA A 480 -6.82 -6.56 17.86
N MET A 481 -7.03 -5.98 16.68
CA MET A 481 -6.57 -4.62 16.35
C MET A 481 -7.19 -3.59 17.29
N VAL A 482 -8.51 -3.65 17.51
CA VAL A 482 -9.21 -2.76 18.46
C VAL A 482 -8.68 -2.93 19.87
N GLN A 483 -8.55 -4.16 20.36
CA GLN A 483 -8.02 -4.44 21.70
C GLN A 483 -6.59 -3.92 21.86
N THR A 484 -5.75 -4.09 20.83
CA THR A 484 -4.38 -3.57 20.83
C THR A 484 -4.38 -2.05 20.97
N LEU A 485 -5.17 -1.35 20.14
CA LEU A 485 -5.26 0.11 20.19
C LEU A 485 -5.83 0.62 21.53
N GLN A 486 -6.89 -0.01 22.04
CA GLN A 486 -7.47 0.34 23.34
C GLN A 486 -6.50 0.08 24.51
N SER A 487 -5.70 -0.99 24.45
CA SER A 487 -4.69 -1.29 25.47
C SER A 487 -3.59 -0.24 25.55
N LYS A 488 -3.39 0.53 24.46
CA LYS A 488 -2.48 1.67 24.39
C LYS A 488 -3.12 2.98 24.85
N GLY A 489 -4.40 2.95 25.23
CA GLY A 489 -5.13 4.11 25.73
C GLY A 489 -5.81 4.94 24.64
N TYR A 490 -5.81 4.49 23.39
CA TYR A 490 -6.44 5.23 22.30
C TYR A 490 -7.97 5.11 22.34
N GLU A 491 -8.64 6.20 21.96
CA GLU A 491 -10.06 6.14 21.64
C GLU A 491 -10.24 5.39 20.32
N VAL A 492 -11.01 4.30 20.36
CA VAL A 492 -11.29 3.47 19.19
C VAL A 492 -12.78 3.44 18.91
N ARG A 493 -13.18 3.83 17.70
CA ARG A 493 -14.55 3.79 17.20
C ARG A 493 -14.65 2.82 16.03
N ARG A 494 -15.79 2.13 15.93
CA ARG A 494 -16.11 1.30 14.76
C ARG A 494 -16.70 2.17 13.66
N ILE A 495 -16.32 1.87 12.42
CA ILE A 495 -16.86 2.57 11.24
C ILE A 495 -17.38 1.56 10.22
N PRO A 496 -18.66 1.61 9.81
CA PRO A 496 -19.19 0.64 8.86
C PRO A 496 -18.42 0.69 7.53
N SER A 497 -17.59 -0.32 7.22
CA SER A 497 -16.82 -0.38 5.97
C SER A 497 -16.45 -1.81 5.58
N PHE A 498 -16.46 -2.11 4.28
CA PHE A 498 -15.87 -3.33 3.72
C PHE A 498 -14.44 -3.10 3.29
N VAL A 499 -13.57 -4.04 3.67
CA VAL A 499 -12.11 -3.98 3.46
C VAL A 499 -11.60 -5.18 2.67
N SER A 500 -12.47 -5.66 1.78
CA SER A 500 -12.32 -6.90 1.04
C SER A 500 -11.93 -6.62 -0.41
N ILE A 501 -10.91 -7.33 -0.92
CA ILE A 501 -10.42 -7.22 -2.30
C ILE A 501 -11.59 -7.49 -3.28
N GLY A 502 -11.72 -6.61 -4.26
CA GLY A 502 -12.77 -6.42 -5.25
C GLY A 502 -14.02 -5.72 -4.73
N ARG A 503 -14.11 -5.39 -3.43
CA ARG A 503 -15.38 -5.11 -2.73
C ARG A 503 -15.28 -3.97 -1.71
N LEU A 504 -14.26 -3.13 -1.79
CA LEU A 504 -14.15 -1.97 -0.91
C LEU A 504 -15.41 -1.11 -0.98
N TRP A 505 -15.89 -0.72 0.20
CA TRP A 505 -17.09 0.09 0.35
C TRP A 505 -17.04 0.79 1.71
N GLY A 506 -17.54 2.00 1.76
CA GLY A 506 -17.64 2.77 2.99
C GLY A 506 -16.41 3.63 3.29
N PRO A 507 -16.50 4.39 4.38
CA PRO A 507 -15.63 5.53 4.64
C PRO A 507 -14.24 5.23 5.23
N ALA A 508 -13.88 3.99 5.59
CA ALA A 508 -12.63 3.72 6.33
C ALA A 508 -11.35 4.25 5.65
N ASN A 509 -11.22 4.17 4.32
CA ASN A 509 -10.06 4.72 3.58
C ASN A 509 -10.29 6.20 3.19
N ALA A 510 -10.67 7.02 4.17
CA ALA A 510 -10.93 8.45 3.99
C ALA A 510 -9.64 9.26 3.92
N LEU A 511 -9.66 10.32 3.12
CA LEU A 511 -8.65 11.36 3.15
C LEU A 511 -9.00 12.39 4.23
N VAL A 512 -8.14 12.54 5.23
CA VAL A 512 -8.30 13.48 6.33
C VAL A 512 -7.41 14.70 6.09
N THR A 513 -7.98 15.89 6.27
CA THR A 513 -7.30 17.18 6.16
C THR A 513 -7.61 18.02 7.37
N SER A 514 -6.87 19.11 7.61
CA SER A 514 -7.07 20.05 8.74
C SER A 514 -8.49 20.58 8.95
N SER A 515 -9.35 20.53 7.93
CA SER A 515 -10.73 21.03 8.00
C SER A 515 -11.80 20.03 7.58
N HIS A 516 -11.43 18.96 6.86
CA HIS A 516 -12.38 18.06 6.22
C HIS A 516 -11.98 16.59 6.38
N VAL A 517 -12.99 15.73 6.40
CA VAL A 517 -12.87 14.29 6.14
C VAL A 517 -13.55 14.00 4.81
N TYR A 518 -12.76 13.64 3.80
CA TYR A 518 -13.28 13.20 2.51
C TYR A 518 -13.35 11.68 2.49
N TRP A 519 -14.53 11.11 2.31
CA TRP A 519 -14.69 9.66 2.25
C TRP A 519 -15.01 9.18 0.82
N PRO A 520 -14.51 8.01 0.40
CA PRO A 520 -14.74 7.48 -0.94
C PRO A 520 -16.17 6.97 -1.10
N GLN A 521 -16.91 7.57 -2.05
CA GLN A 521 -18.28 7.20 -2.37
C GLN A 521 -18.34 6.28 -3.59
N PHE A 522 -18.82 5.06 -3.38
CA PHE A 522 -19.06 4.07 -4.40
C PHE A 522 -20.27 4.46 -5.28
N GLY A 523 -21.36 4.88 -4.65
CA GLY A 523 -22.61 5.21 -5.31
C GLY A 523 -23.37 3.99 -5.82
N ALA A 524 -23.98 4.08 -7.01
CA ALA A 524 -24.77 3.00 -7.59
C ALA A 524 -25.97 2.57 -6.72
N GLY A 525 -26.60 3.53 -6.04
CA GLY A 525 -27.77 3.32 -5.19
C GLY A 525 -27.42 3.05 -3.71
N SER A 526 -26.14 2.94 -3.34
CA SER A 526 -25.73 2.82 -1.92
C SER A 526 -25.50 4.14 -1.22
N GLU A 527 -25.69 5.28 -1.90
CA GLU A 527 -25.36 6.61 -1.38
C GLU A 527 -25.99 6.90 0.00
N PRO A 528 -27.27 6.52 0.28
CA PRO A 528 -27.86 6.73 1.61
C PRO A 528 -27.18 5.91 2.70
N ALA A 529 -26.86 4.63 2.45
CA ALA A 529 -26.14 3.78 3.40
C ALA A 529 -24.72 4.28 3.64
N GLU A 530 -24.06 4.77 2.60
CA GLU A 530 -22.71 5.33 2.73
C GLU A 530 -22.70 6.63 3.53
N ALA A 531 -23.71 7.49 3.32
CA ALA A 531 -23.89 8.70 4.13
C ALA A 531 -24.17 8.34 5.60
N GLU A 532 -25.01 7.34 5.87
CA GLU A 532 -25.26 6.81 7.22
C GLU A 532 -23.96 6.29 7.86
N ALA A 533 -23.14 5.54 7.12
CA ALA A 533 -21.84 5.05 7.58
C ALA A 533 -20.85 6.18 7.89
N ALA A 534 -20.81 7.23 7.05
CA ALA A 534 -19.92 8.37 7.23
C ALA A 534 -20.28 9.23 8.47
N MET A 535 -21.48 9.07 9.04
CA MET A 535 -21.85 9.72 10.29
C MET A 535 -20.99 9.27 11.48
N SER A 536 -20.23 8.18 11.37
CA SER A 536 -19.21 7.83 12.39
C SER A 536 -18.17 8.94 12.58
N TYR A 537 -17.89 9.74 11.54
CA TYR A 537 -17.00 10.90 11.64
C TYR A 537 -17.65 12.17 12.19
N LYS A 538 -18.96 12.11 12.47
CA LYS A 538 -19.66 13.21 13.13
C LYS A 538 -19.01 13.47 14.49
N GLU A 539 -19.02 14.73 14.91
CA GLU A 539 -18.48 15.20 16.21
C GLU A 539 -16.96 15.37 16.29
N LEU A 540 -16.22 15.10 15.19
CA LEU A 540 -14.77 15.33 15.14
C LEU A 540 -14.36 16.79 14.92
N GLY A 541 -15.34 17.70 14.78
CA GLY A 541 -15.09 19.12 14.50
C GLY A 541 -14.63 19.41 13.06
N ARG A 542 -14.83 18.47 12.14
CA ARG A 542 -14.47 18.57 10.72
C ARG A 542 -15.69 18.45 9.83
N GLU A 543 -15.64 19.03 8.64
CA GLU A 543 -16.68 18.83 7.64
C GLU A 543 -16.51 17.46 6.96
N VAL A 544 -17.55 16.64 6.96
CA VAL A 544 -17.52 15.27 6.40
C VAL A 544 -18.18 15.29 5.02
N ILE A 545 -17.39 15.02 3.97
CA ILE A 545 -17.85 15.16 2.58
C ILE A 545 -17.61 13.88 1.78
N GLY A 546 -18.67 13.35 1.18
CA GLY A 546 -18.57 12.23 0.23
C GLY A 546 -17.99 12.67 -1.10
N ARG A 547 -17.08 11.85 -1.65
CA ARG A 547 -16.48 12.08 -2.98
C ARG A 547 -16.72 10.86 -3.86
N PRO A 548 -17.40 11.01 -5.01
CA PRO A 548 -17.48 9.92 -5.99
C PRO A 548 -16.10 9.36 -6.26
N ALA A 549 -15.92 8.06 -6.00
CA ALA A 549 -14.64 7.36 -5.98
C ALA A 549 -14.78 5.91 -6.49
N ARG A 550 -15.81 5.62 -7.29
CA ARG A 550 -16.16 4.26 -7.71
C ARG A 550 -15.00 3.56 -8.42
N ALA A 551 -14.36 4.22 -9.38
CA ALA A 551 -13.22 3.65 -10.12
C ALA A 551 -12.03 3.30 -9.20
N ILE A 552 -11.83 4.07 -8.12
CA ILE A 552 -10.79 3.80 -7.12
C ILE A 552 -11.18 2.57 -6.27
N LEU A 553 -12.42 2.53 -5.79
CA LEU A 553 -12.95 1.45 -4.95
C LEU A 553 -13.08 0.10 -5.69
N GLU A 554 -13.37 0.11 -7.00
CA GLU A 554 -13.39 -1.11 -7.84
C GLU A 554 -12.00 -1.68 -8.11
N ARG A 555 -10.94 -0.89 -7.85
CA ARG A 555 -9.54 -1.28 -8.03
C ARG A 555 -8.84 -1.58 -6.71
N ASP A 556 -9.59 -1.70 -5.62
CA ASP A 556 -9.07 -2.05 -4.30
C ASP A 556 -8.21 -0.96 -3.66
N GLY A 557 -8.67 0.28 -3.71
CA GLY A 557 -8.19 1.33 -2.80
C GLY A 557 -9.29 2.32 -2.46
N GLY A 558 -8.93 3.38 -1.73
CA GLY A 558 -9.79 4.54 -1.51
C GLY A 558 -9.04 5.85 -1.75
N LEU A 559 -9.57 6.96 -1.21
CA LEU A 559 -8.99 8.28 -1.44
C LEU A 559 -7.60 8.40 -0.82
N HIS A 560 -7.39 7.79 0.36
CA HIS A 560 -6.12 7.85 1.07
C HIS A 560 -5.02 7.05 0.35
N CYS A 561 -5.36 5.92 -0.29
CA CYS A 561 -4.43 5.18 -1.14
C CYS A 561 -4.00 5.98 -2.39
N ALA A 562 -4.93 6.77 -2.94
CA ALA A 562 -4.72 7.47 -4.22
C ALA A 562 -3.99 8.81 -4.09
N LEU A 563 -3.92 9.38 -2.89
CA LEU A 563 -3.44 10.74 -2.64
C LEU A 563 -2.40 10.79 -1.51
N GLU A 564 -1.36 11.58 -1.73
CA GLU A 564 -0.33 11.88 -0.73
C GLU A 564 -0.32 13.40 -0.47
N PRO A 565 -0.44 13.87 0.78
CA PRO A 565 -0.33 15.28 1.10
C PRO A 565 1.10 15.78 0.93
N ILE A 566 1.26 17.01 0.43
CA ILE A 566 2.54 17.71 0.42
C ILE A 566 2.63 18.52 1.72
N PRO A 567 3.61 18.26 2.61
CA PRO A 567 3.80 19.07 3.81
C PRO A 567 3.88 20.55 3.47
N LEU A 568 3.19 21.39 4.26
CA LEU A 568 3.41 22.83 4.18
C LEU A 568 4.79 23.14 4.73
N LEU A 569 5.52 24.08 4.12
CA LEU A 569 6.69 24.68 4.74
C LEU A 569 6.20 25.45 5.97
N SER A 570 6.25 24.81 7.13
CA SER A 570 6.18 25.55 8.38
C SER A 570 7.43 26.45 8.43
N GLN A 571 7.26 27.71 8.81
CA GLN A 571 8.36 28.35 9.50
C GLN A 571 8.58 27.45 10.73
N LEU A 572 9.72 26.76 10.79
CA LEU A 572 10.14 26.07 11.99
C LEU A 572 9.90 27.05 13.14
N ASN A 573 9.06 26.68 14.10
CA ASN A 573 8.99 27.43 15.34
C ASN A 573 10.40 27.33 15.94
N ASP A 574 11.16 28.44 15.86
CA ASP A 574 12.47 28.62 16.50
C ASP A 574 12.43 28.26 17.99
#